data_AF-A0A561QH72-F1
#
_entry.id   AF-A0A561QH72-F1
#
_cell.length_a   1.000
_cell.length_b   1.000
_cell.length_c   1.000
_cell.angle_alpha   90.00
_cell.angle_beta   90.00
_cell.angle_gamma   90.00
#
_symmetry.space_group_name_H-M   'P 1'
#
loop_
_entity.id
_entity.type
_entity.pdbx_description
1 polymer ?
#
loop_
_entity_poly.entity_id
_entity_poly.type
_entity_poly.pdbx_seq_one_letter_code
_entity_poly.pdbx_strand_id
1 'polypeptide(L)'
;MRYRGLLIIGLTLLPAMASAGDVELCADLFGKLNNAPIIIGNRGQMREYVQALAQKNIEIRKMRVDMRNAGCGGGSIVVLGSANNSQCEGMRQELQSLESARESIAAERNNARQLTYSSEERTAILAAIRANACLPSDYQEQKKADEMERLRIRGLALPKEDEQQPVSPSNRQKSGITTQDDPQSGVIHLRTLPAGPSQETAANPPLDPRERPYDPGQKVRTVGPVFLPDESIDLAHPKAPGAQPQQ
;
A
#
# COMPACT_ATOMS: atom_id res chain seq x y z
N MET A 1 -35.80 44.65 50.11
CA MET A 1 -36.71 43.79 49.32
C MET A 1 -35.93 43.33 48.08
N ARG A 2 -35.15 42.25 48.06
CA ARG A 2 -35.49 40.80 48.01
C ARG A 2 -36.56 40.41 46.96
N TYR A 3 -36.12 40.14 45.73
CA TYR A 3 -36.71 39.13 44.82
C TYR A 3 -35.52 38.42 44.15
N ARG A 4 -35.14 37.23 44.63
CA ARG A 4 -35.69 35.89 44.28
C ARG A 4 -35.36 35.51 42.84
N GLY A 5 -34.53 34.48 42.74
CA GLY A 5 -33.97 33.98 41.51
C GLY A 5 -34.98 33.26 40.62
N LEU A 6 -34.57 33.09 39.37
CA LEU A 6 -35.11 32.12 38.45
C LEU A 6 -33.92 31.41 37.80
N LEU A 7 -33.82 30.11 38.11
CA LEU A 7 -32.97 29.12 37.48
C LEU A 7 -33.28 29.09 35.98
N ILE A 8 -32.31 29.52 35.15
CA ILE A 8 -32.32 29.21 33.72
C ILE A 8 -31.55 27.90 33.57
N ILE A 9 -32.28 26.79 33.55
CA ILE A 9 -31.79 25.50 33.07
C ILE A 9 -31.74 25.63 31.54
N GLY A 10 -30.58 26.02 31.03
CA GLY A 10 -30.29 26.02 29.60
C GLY A 10 -30.17 24.58 29.10
N LEU A 11 -31.23 24.08 28.48
CA LEU A 11 -31.28 22.82 27.76
C LEU A 11 -30.21 22.85 26.64
N THR A 12 -29.09 22.17 26.84
CA THR A 12 -28.06 21.96 25.81
C THR A 12 -28.61 21.04 24.73
N LEU A 13 -29.11 21.62 23.63
CA LEU A 13 -29.31 20.89 22.38
C LEU A 13 -27.91 20.55 21.84
N LEU A 14 -27.44 19.31 22.06
CA LEU A 14 -26.31 18.80 21.29
C LEU A 14 -26.80 18.60 19.85
N PRO A 15 -26.19 19.23 18.83
CA PRO A 15 -26.41 18.80 17.47
C PRO A 15 -25.77 17.42 17.34
N ALA A 16 -26.61 16.39 17.20
CA ALA A 16 -26.14 15.14 16.61
C ALA A 16 -25.72 15.48 15.18
N MET A 17 -24.42 15.67 14.96
CA MET A 17 -23.84 15.60 13.62
C MET A 17 -23.90 14.13 13.17
N ALA A 18 -25.11 13.65 12.91
CA ALA A 18 -25.32 12.53 12.02
C ALA A 18 -25.20 13.12 10.62
N SER A 19 -23.98 13.15 10.08
CA SER A 19 -23.82 13.26 8.64
C SER A 19 -24.36 11.97 8.04
N ALA A 20 -25.67 11.92 7.82
CA ALA A 20 -26.23 11.02 6.84
C ALA A 20 -25.76 11.54 5.48
N GLY A 21 -24.55 11.12 5.07
CA GLY A 21 -24.08 11.37 3.72
C GLY A 21 -25.07 10.72 2.75
N ASP A 22 -25.34 11.38 1.63
CA ASP A 22 -26.20 10.81 0.59
C ASP A 22 -25.63 9.44 0.17
N VAL A 23 -26.38 8.38 0.48
CA VAL A 23 -25.91 6.98 0.32
C VAL A 23 -25.48 6.73 -1.14
N GLU A 24 -26.21 7.33 -2.09
CA GLU A 24 -25.94 7.25 -3.54
C GLU A 24 -24.63 7.94 -3.93
N LEU A 25 -24.34 9.11 -3.36
CA LEU A 25 -23.07 9.82 -3.58
C LEU A 25 -21.90 9.01 -3.01
N CYS A 26 -22.09 8.40 -1.85
CA CYS A 26 -21.07 7.57 -1.23
C CYS A 26 -20.77 6.32 -2.07
N ALA A 27 -21.76 5.64 -2.63
CA ALA A 27 -21.49 4.48 -3.49
C ALA A 27 -20.83 4.86 -4.80
N ASP A 28 -21.16 5.99 -5.41
CA ASP A 28 -20.47 6.48 -6.61
C ASP A 28 -18.99 6.77 -6.31
N LEU A 29 -18.68 7.42 -5.19
CA LEU A 29 -17.30 7.67 -4.76
C LEU A 29 -16.51 6.37 -4.55
N PHE A 30 -17.11 5.37 -3.89
CA PHE A 30 -16.46 4.06 -3.72
C PHE A 30 -16.35 3.29 -5.04
N GLY A 31 -17.33 3.40 -5.95
CA GLY A 31 -17.27 2.86 -7.29
C GLY A 31 -16.12 3.45 -8.10
N LYS A 32 -15.98 4.78 -8.10
CA LYS A 32 -14.85 5.50 -8.70
C LYS A 32 -13.52 5.10 -8.09
N LEU A 33 -13.45 4.91 -6.77
CA LEU A 33 -12.24 4.48 -6.09
C LEU A 33 -11.79 3.07 -6.50
N ASN A 34 -12.73 2.15 -6.72
CA ASN A 34 -12.46 0.78 -7.11
C ASN A 34 -12.04 0.66 -8.58
N ASN A 35 -12.57 1.54 -9.44
CA ASN A 35 -12.19 1.61 -10.85
C ASN A 35 -10.95 2.47 -11.10
N ALA A 36 -10.51 3.25 -10.12
CA ALA A 36 -9.32 4.09 -10.25
C ALA A 36 -8.06 3.21 -10.44
N PRO A 37 -7.26 3.43 -11.50
CA PRO A 37 -6.09 2.61 -11.77
C PRO A 37 -5.08 2.71 -10.64
N ILE A 38 -4.79 1.56 -10.02
CA ILE A 38 -3.66 1.44 -9.09
C ILE A 38 -2.37 1.32 -9.91
N ILE A 39 -1.67 2.44 -10.09
CA ILE A 39 -0.32 2.37 -10.66
C ILE A 39 0.59 1.72 -9.61
N ILE A 40 0.99 0.48 -9.87
CA ILE A 40 2.08 -0.21 -9.15
C ILE A 40 3.37 0.49 -9.58
N GLY A 41 3.55 1.70 -9.05
CA GLY A 41 4.61 2.62 -9.47
C GLY A 41 5.95 2.08 -9.04
N ASN A 42 6.76 1.69 -10.03
CA ASN A 42 8.19 1.95 -10.12
C ASN A 42 8.97 2.09 -8.79
N ARG A 43 8.84 1.08 -7.91
CA ARG A 43 9.51 1.07 -6.61
C ARG A 43 11.03 0.96 -6.76
N GLY A 44 11.51 0.50 -7.91
CA GLY A 44 12.93 0.41 -8.26
C GLY A 44 13.58 1.77 -8.44
N GLN A 45 13.10 2.56 -9.42
CA GLN A 45 13.71 3.87 -9.71
C GLN A 45 13.53 4.85 -8.55
N MET A 46 12.44 4.76 -7.78
CA MET A 46 12.29 5.60 -6.58
C MET A 46 13.37 5.29 -5.51
N ARG A 47 13.74 4.02 -5.32
CA ARG A 47 14.83 3.64 -4.41
C ARG A 47 16.18 4.15 -4.90
N GLU A 48 16.41 4.10 -6.21
CA GLU A 48 17.61 4.64 -6.84
C GLU A 48 17.75 6.14 -6.58
N TYR A 49 16.69 6.93 -6.81
CA TYR A 49 16.70 8.36 -6.47
C TYR A 49 16.96 8.62 -4.98
N VAL A 50 16.41 7.80 -4.08
CA VAL A 50 16.66 7.92 -2.64
C VAL A 50 18.13 7.65 -2.31
N GLN A 51 18.73 6.62 -2.90
CA GLN A 51 20.14 6.31 -2.72
C GLN A 51 21.04 7.42 -3.28
N ALA A 52 20.77 7.91 -4.49
CA ALA A 52 21.52 8.99 -5.13
C ALA A 52 21.47 10.29 -4.31
N LEU A 53 20.29 10.66 -3.79
CA LEU A 53 20.16 11.82 -2.90
C LEU A 53 20.91 11.62 -1.59
N ALA A 54 20.89 10.41 -1.01
CA ALA A 54 21.64 10.12 0.20
C ALA A 54 23.16 10.27 -0.02
N GLN A 55 23.68 9.76 -1.14
CA GLN A 55 25.08 9.92 -1.53
C GLN A 55 25.46 11.39 -1.69
N LYS A 56 24.67 12.18 -2.43
CA LYS A 56 24.94 13.62 -2.58
C LYS A 56 24.91 14.38 -1.26
N ASN A 57 24.00 14.04 -0.35
CA ASN A 57 23.96 14.66 0.98
C ASN A 57 25.22 14.32 1.81
N ILE A 58 25.78 13.11 1.65
CA ILE A 58 27.04 12.72 2.30
C ILE A 58 28.21 13.51 1.70
N GLU A 59 28.29 13.61 0.37
CA GLU A 59 29.32 14.38 -0.34
C GLU A 59 29.30 15.86 0.06
N ILE A 60 28.12 16.50 0.07
CA ILE A 60 27.95 17.90 0.51
C ILE A 60 28.43 18.09 1.94
N ARG A 61 28.05 17.18 2.86
CA ARG A 61 28.48 17.26 4.26
C ARG A 61 29.99 17.13 4.39
N LYS A 62 30.58 16.17 3.67
CA LYS A 62 32.03 15.96 3.63
C LYS A 62 32.73 17.21 3.09
N MET A 63 32.26 17.75 1.98
CA MET A 63 32.82 18.96 1.38
C MET A 63 32.78 20.15 2.36
N ARG A 64 31.66 20.34 3.08
CA ARG A 64 31.55 21.38 4.12
C ARG A 64 32.46 21.14 5.32
N VAL A 65 32.80 19.89 5.64
CA VAL A 65 33.81 19.57 6.67
C VAL A 65 35.20 19.90 6.15
N ASP A 66 35.54 19.47 4.93
CA ASP A 66 36.84 19.70 4.31
C ASP A 66 37.11 21.21 4.14
N MET A 67 36.09 21.97 3.72
CA MET A 67 36.14 23.44 3.69
C MET A 67 36.40 24.05 5.06
N ARG A 68 35.80 23.53 6.14
CA ARG A 68 36.06 24.02 7.50
C ARG A 68 37.48 23.70 7.95
N ASN A 69 37.97 22.50 7.65
CA ASN A 69 39.32 22.06 8.00
C ASN A 69 40.40 22.85 7.25
N ALA A 70 40.11 23.26 6.01
CA ALA A 70 40.99 24.09 5.19
C ALA A 70 40.89 25.60 5.52
N GLY A 71 40.06 26.01 6.48
CA GLY A 71 39.86 27.42 6.84
C GLY A 71 38.99 28.21 5.85
N CYS A 72 38.26 27.52 4.97
CA CYS A 72 37.35 28.10 3.98
C CYS A 72 35.88 28.10 4.42
N GLY A 73 35.59 27.64 5.64
CA GLY A 73 34.25 27.59 6.23
C GLY A 73 33.65 28.98 6.40
N GLY A 74 32.39 29.15 5.99
CA GLY A 74 31.64 30.42 5.87
C GLY A 74 31.34 31.19 7.16
N GLY A 75 32.29 31.28 8.08
CA GLY A 75 32.32 32.34 9.08
C GLY A 75 32.74 33.67 8.45
N SER A 76 32.25 34.77 9.04
CA SER A 76 32.44 36.17 8.63
C SER A 76 33.89 36.66 8.47
N ILE A 77 34.90 35.80 8.55
CA ILE A 77 36.31 36.18 8.51
C ILE A 77 36.93 35.69 7.20
N VAL A 78 36.81 36.51 6.16
CA VAL A 78 37.64 36.38 4.98
C VAL A 78 38.98 37.02 5.33
N VAL A 79 40.03 36.19 5.47
CA VAL A 79 41.39 36.71 5.62
C VAL A 79 41.82 37.27 4.26
N LEU A 80 41.65 38.58 4.05
CA LEU A 80 42.17 39.27 2.87
C LEU A 80 43.70 39.14 2.86
N GLY A 81 44.24 38.47 1.83
CA GLY A 81 45.69 38.34 1.59
C GLY A 81 46.28 36.95 1.82
N SER A 82 45.48 35.92 2.16
CA SER A 82 45.99 34.54 2.26
C SER A 82 46.17 33.89 0.88
N ALA A 83 47.30 33.22 0.67
CA ALA A 83 47.61 32.44 -0.54
C ALA A 83 46.58 31.32 -0.85
N ASN A 84 45.70 31.01 0.10
CA ASN A 84 44.71 29.95 0.00
C ASN A 84 43.37 30.41 -0.64
N ASN A 85 43.28 31.66 -1.12
CA ASN A 85 42.01 32.20 -1.63
C ASN A 85 41.48 31.44 -2.86
N SER A 86 42.35 31.06 -3.81
CA SER A 86 41.99 30.26 -4.99
C SER A 86 41.62 28.82 -4.62
N GLN A 87 42.26 28.24 -3.60
CA GLN A 87 41.89 26.91 -3.09
C GLN A 87 40.49 26.93 -2.46
N CYS A 88 40.17 27.96 -1.67
CA CYS A 88 38.84 28.14 -1.12
C CYS A 88 37.78 28.41 -2.21
N GLU A 89 38.13 29.12 -3.28
CA GLU A 89 37.24 29.35 -4.43
C GLU A 89 36.90 28.04 -5.14
N GLY A 90 37.90 27.21 -5.45
CA GLY A 90 37.69 25.89 -6.06
C GLY A 90 36.78 25.00 -5.23
N MET A 91 36.98 24.96 -3.91
CA MET A 91 36.11 24.21 -3.00
C MET A 91 34.67 24.75 -2.93
N ARG A 92 34.48 26.07 -3.03
CA ARG A 92 33.13 26.67 -3.10
C ARG A 92 32.44 26.28 -4.41
N GLN A 93 33.17 26.31 -5.52
CA GLN A 93 32.66 25.92 -6.83
C GLN A 93 32.28 24.43 -6.84
N GLU A 94 33.11 23.57 -6.24
CA GLU A 94 32.81 22.14 -6.08
C GLU A 94 31.55 21.93 -5.22
N LEU A 95 31.43 22.61 -4.07
CA LEU A 95 30.23 22.53 -3.23
C LEU A 95 28.98 22.95 -4.01
N GLN A 96 29.05 24.04 -4.78
CA GLN A 96 27.94 24.51 -5.60
C GLN A 96 27.55 23.48 -6.66
N SER A 97 28.52 22.80 -7.27
CA SER A 97 28.27 21.73 -8.25
C SER A 97 27.58 20.52 -7.63
N LEU A 98 27.94 20.15 -6.39
CA LEU A 98 27.29 19.07 -5.64
C LEU A 98 25.86 19.43 -5.27
N GLU A 99 25.62 20.68 -4.86
CA GLU A 99 24.30 21.22 -4.54
C GLU A 99 23.41 21.25 -5.79
N SER A 100 23.91 21.73 -6.93
CA SER A 100 23.14 21.74 -8.19
C SER A 100 22.82 20.33 -8.69
N ALA A 101 23.77 19.38 -8.57
CA ALA A 101 23.52 17.99 -8.93
C ALA A 101 22.49 17.33 -8.01
N ARG A 102 22.50 17.66 -6.71
CA ARG A 102 21.49 17.21 -5.77
C ARG A 102 20.10 17.77 -6.12
N GLU A 103 20.04 19.00 -6.57
CA GLU A 103 18.78 19.64 -7.02
C GLU A 103 18.24 19.01 -8.29
N SER A 104 19.07 18.70 -9.29
CA SER A 104 18.61 18.03 -10.52
C SER A 104 18.00 16.65 -10.20
N ILE A 105 18.66 15.85 -9.36
CA ILE A 105 18.13 14.55 -8.91
C ILE A 105 16.81 14.73 -8.15
N ALA A 106 16.69 15.77 -7.32
CA ALA A 106 15.47 16.05 -6.59
C ALA A 106 14.31 16.45 -7.54
N ALA A 107 14.61 17.23 -8.58
CA ALA A 107 13.65 17.65 -9.61
C ALA A 107 13.20 16.46 -10.45
N GLU A 108 14.12 15.64 -10.95
CA GLU A 108 13.82 14.41 -11.69
C GLU A 108 12.96 13.45 -10.89
N ARG A 109 13.31 13.22 -9.62
CA ARG A 109 12.49 12.42 -8.70
C ARG A 109 11.09 12.99 -8.55
N ASN A 110 10.94 14.32 -8.43
CA ASN A 110 9.63 14.95 -8.29
C ASN A 110 8.79 14.81 -9.57
N ASN A 111 9.41 14.93 -10.75
CA ASN A 111 8.76 14.70 -12.04
C ASN A 111 8.36 13.22 -12.21
N ALA A 112 9.25 12.28 -11.89
CA ALA A 112 8.97 10.85 -11.93
C ALA A 112 7.84 10.46 -10.97
N ARG A 113 7.79 11.11 -9.80
CA ARG A 113 6.67 11.02 -8.87
C ARG A 113 5.38 11.53 -9.51
N GLN A 114 5.35 12.72 -10.10
CA GLN A 114 4.14 13.26 -10.77
C GLN A 114 3.59 12.31 -11.85
N LEU A 115 4.47 11.69 -12.65
CA LEU A 115 4.06 10.72 -13.69
C LEU A 115 3.52 9.41 -13.12
N THR A 116 3.90 9.03 -11.89
CA THR A 116 3.33 7.87 -11.20
C THR A 116 2.10 8.21 -10.37
N TYR A 117 1.83 9.49 -10.12
CA TYR A 117 0.60 9.95 -9.51
C TYR A 117 -0.55 9.97 -10.55
N SER A 118 -1.03 8.80 -10.95
CA SER A 118 -2.47 8.56 -11.28
C SER A 118 -3.37 8.73 -10.05
N SER A 119 -2.81 9.28 -8.98
CA SER A 119 -3.34 9.31 -7.64
C SER A 119 -3.82 10.69 -7.25
N GLU A 120 -3.73 11.73 -8.08
CA GLU A 120 -4.43 12.98 -7.77
C GLU A 120 -5.94 12.74 -7.77
N GLU A 121 -6.49 12.13 -8.82
CA GLU A 121 -7.90 11.70 -8.88
C GLU A 121 -8.25 10.74 -7.75
N ARG A 122 -7.43 9.72 -7.51
CA ARG A 122 -7.63 8.78 -6.39
C ARG A 122 -7.62 9.50 -5.03
N THR A 123 -6.71 10.45 -4.83
CA THR A 123 -6.63 11.23 -3.58
C THR A 123 -7.80 12.20 -3.44
N ALA A 124 -8.29 12.76 -4.55
CA ALA A 124 -9.48 13.61 -4.58
C ALA A 124 -10.72 12.78 -4.22
N ILE A 125 -10.86 11.56 -4.76
CA ILE A 125 -11.93 10.62 -4.40
C ILE A 125 -11.84 10.25 -2.91
N LEU A 126 -10.66 9.92 -2.40
CA LEU A 126 -10.46 9.63 -0.97
C LEU A 126 -10.70 10.84 -0.06
N ALA A 127 -10.43 12.06 -0.53
CA ALA A 127 -10.75 13.29 0.19
C ALA A 127 -12.26 13.53 0.21
N ALA A 128 -12.95 13.32 -0.91
CA ALA A 128 -14.40 13.41 -1.01
C ALA A 128 -15.10 12.38 -0.11
N ILE A 129 -14.61 11.14 -0.05
CA ILE A 129 -15.11 10.10 0.88
C ILE A 129 -15.02 10.59 2.33
N ARG A 130 -13.88 11.17 2.72
CA ARG A 130 -13.68 11.71 4.08
C ARG A 130 -14.55 12.94 4.36
N ALA A 131 -14.71 13.83 3.39
CA ALA A 131 -15.51 15.04 3.52
C ALA A 131 -17.01 14.73 3.70
N ASN A 132 -17.49 13.66 3.05
CA ASN A 132 -18.88 13.21 3.13
C ASN A 132 -19.11 12.14 4.20
N ALA A 133 -18.08 11.82 5.00
CA ALA A 133 -18.12 10.80 6.06
C ALA A 133 -18.67 9.44 5.60
N CYS A 134 -18.41 9.06 4.34
CA CYS A 134 -18.93 7.83 3.77
C CYS A 134 -18.33 6.59 4.44
N LEU A 135 -19.18 5.62 4.76
CA LEU A 135 -18.76 4.34 5.34
C LEU A 135 -18.71 3.24 4.26
N PRO A 136 -17.83 2.24 4.40
CA PRO A 136 -17.81 1.10 3.49
C PRO A 136 -19.11 0.29 3.49
N SER A 137 -19.89 0.33 4.58
CA SER A 137 -21.21 -0.30 4.71
C SER A 137 -22.19 0.21 3.67
N ASP A 138 -22.22 1.52 3.45
CA ASP A 138 -23.20 2.22 2.62
C ASP A 138 -23.10 1.74 1.17
N TYR A 139 -21.87 1.57 0.68
CA TYR A 139 -21.58 1.00 -0.63
C TYR A 139 -22.02 -0.47 -0.76
N GLN A 140 -21.83 -1.29 0.28
CA GLN A 140 -22.21 -2.70 0.25
C GLN A 140 -23.73 -2.87 0.28
N GLU A 141 -24.44 -2.04 1.02
CA GLU A 141 -25.90 -2.07 1.10
C GLU A 141 -26.55 -1.67 -0.23
N GLN A 142 -26.05 -0.62 -0.88
CA GLN A 142 -26.55 -0.23 -2.20
C GLN A 142 -26.25 -1.26 -3.27
N LYS A 143 -25.04 -1.83 -3.29
CA LYS A 143 -24.70 -2.89 -4.23
C LYS A 143 -25.65 -4.09 -4.11
N LYS A 144 -26.04 -4.46 -2.89
CA LYS A 144 -27.03 -5.52 -2.63
C LYS A 144 -28.42 -5.11 -3.12
N ALA A 145 -28.82 -3.86 -2.89
CA ALA A 145 -30.11 -3.35 -3.37
C ALA A 145 -30.19 -3.41 -4.91
N ASP A 146 -29.15 -2.95 -5.60
CA ASP A 146 -29.04 -2.99 -7.06
C ASP A 146 -29.04 -4.44 -7.59
N GLU A 147 -28.37 -5.35 -6.89
CA GLU A 147 -28.36 -6.77 -7.22
C GLU A 147 -29.75 -7.39 -7.07
N MET A 148 -30.44 -7.10 -5.96
CA MET A 148 -31.82 -7.52 -5.73
C MET A 148 -32.77 -6.96 -6.80
N GLU A 149 -32.61 -5.71 -7.21
CA GLU A 149 -33.41 -5.11 -8.27
C GLU A 149 -33.14 -5.78 -9.62
N ARG A 150 -31.86 -6.03 -9.96
CA ARG A 150 -31.48 -6.78 -11.17
C ARG A 150 -32.06 -8.18 -11.19
N LEU A 151 -32.07 -8.88 -10.06
CA LEU A 151 -32.68 -10.21 -9.91
C LEU A 151 -34.20 -10.15 -10.09
N ARG A 152 -34.85 -9.12 -9.52
CA ARG A 152 -36.29 -8.85 -9.67
C ARG A 152 -36.68 -8.60 -11.13
N ILE A 153 -35.88 -7.82 -11.86
CA ILE A 153 -36.12 -7.52 -13.29
C ILE A 153 -35.92 -8.77 -14.16
N ARG A 154 -34.99 -9.67 -13.78
CA ARG A 154 -34.73 -10.92 -14.51
C ARG A 154 -35.72 -12.06 -14.20
N GLY A 155 -36.79 -11.79 -13.46
CA GLY A 155 -37.84 -12.78 -13.16
C GLY A 155 -37.40 -13.92 -12.23
N LEU A 156 -36.21 -13.83 -11.63
CA LEU A 156 -35.70 -14.78 -10.65
C LEU A 156 -36.06 -14.26 -9.26
N ALA A 157 -37.29 -14.52 -8.80
CA ALA A 157 -37.62 -14.29 -7.40
C ALA A 157 -36.83 -15.30 -6.54
N LEU A 158 -35.89 -14.83 -5.73
CA LEU A 158 -35.34 -15.66 -4.65
C LEU A 158 -36.44 -15.94 -3.62
N PRO A 159 -36.56 -17.19 -3.13
CA PRO A 159 -37.50 -17.52 -2.06
C PRO A 159 -37.20 -16.68 -0.82
N LYS A 160 -38.25 -16.14 -0.20
CA LYS A 160 -38.13 -15.53 1.13
C LYS A 160 -37.80 -16.65 2.13
N GLU A 161 -36.76 -16.44 2.92
CA GLU A 161 -36.33 -17.34 3.99
C GLU A 161 -37.31 -17.23 5.16
N ASP A 162 -38.46 -17.88 5.08
CA ASP A 162 -39.33 -18.13 6.23
C ASP A 162 -40.23 -19.32 5.90
N GLU A 163 -39.78 -20.54 6.28
CA GLU A 163 -40.59 -21.56 6.97
C GLU A 163 -39.78 -22.86 7.13
N GLN A 164 -39.73 -23.34 8.36
CA GLN A 164 -38.94 -24.50 8.80
C GLN A 164 -39.66 -25.83 8.52
N GLN A 165 -38.99 -26.69 7.73
CA GLN A 165 -38.89 -28.18 7.83
C GLN A 165 -40.16 -29.04 7.62
N PRO A 166 -40.11 -30.39 7.40
CA PRO A 166 -38.94 -31.33 7.38
C PRO A 166 -38.92 -32.41 6.24
N VAL A 167 -37.80 -33.17 6.19
CA VAL A 167 -37.56 -34.59 5.73
C VAL A 167 -37.79 -34.95 4.24
N SER A 168 -36.99 -35.78 3.53
CA SER A 168 -36.14 -36.94 3.86
C SER A 168 -35.16 -37.26 2.69
N PRO A 169 -34.17 -38.17 2.87
CA PRO A 169 -33.09 -38.42 1.91
C PRO A 169 -33.35 -39.64 0.99
N SER A 170 -33.03 -39.53 -0.30
CA SER A 170 -32.82 -40.69 -1.20
C SER A 170 -32.05 -40.23 -2.44
N ASN A 171 -30.74 -40.50 -2.51
CA ASN A 171 -30.12 -41.64 -3.19
C ASN A 171 -29.84 -41.42 -4.70
N ARG A 172 -28.59 -41.02 -4.95
CA ARG A 172 -27.67 -41.32 -6.06
C ARG A 172 -28.16 -42.28 -7.19
N GLN A 173 -28.25 -41.77 -8.43
CA GLN A 173 -27.67 -42.34 -9.67
C GLN A 173 -28.06 -41.44 -10.87
N LYS A 174 -27.11 -40.78 -11.56
CA LYS A 174 -26.21 -41.24 -12.65
C LYS A 174 -26.81 -40.99 -14.05
N SER A 175 -26.11 -40.11 -14.78
CA SER A 175 -25.98 -40.00 -16.24
C SER A 175 -27.18 -39.58 -17.10
N GLY A 176 -26.93 -38.54 -17.89
CA GLY A 176 -27.74 -38.19 -19.06
C GLY A 176 -27.42 -36.79 -19.57
N ILE A 177 -26.25 -36.61 -20.21
CA ILE A 177 -25.99 -35.42 -21.03
C ILE A 177 -26.77 -35.62 -22.32
N THR A 178 -27.81 -34.80 -22.54
CA THR A 178 -28.47 -34.65 -23.83
C THR A 178 -28.39 -33.18 -24.22
N THR A 179 -27.52 -32.88 -25.18
CA THR A 179 -27.46 -31.59 -25.88
C THR A 179 -28.74 -31.43 -26.68
N GLN A 180 -29.53 -30.40 -26.38
CA GLN A 180 -30.67 -29.98 -27.19
C GLN A 180 -30.51 -28.47 -27.44
N ASP A 181 -30.17 -28.15 -28.68
CA ASP A 181 -29.93 -26.78 -29.17
C ASP A 181 -31.27 -26.06 -29.37
N ASP A 182 -31.59 -25.11 -28.48
CA ASP A 182 -32.65 -24.12 -28.70
C ASP A 182 -32.05 -22.82 -29.28
N PRO A 183 -32.59 -22.27 -30.39
CA PRO A 183 -32.02 -21.10 -31.06
C PRO A 183 -32.54 -19.80 -30.41
N GLN A 184 -32.18 -19.50 -29.17
CA GLN A 184 -32.37 -18.16 -28.58
C GLN A 184 -31.56 -17.88 -27.28
N SER A 185 -30.37 -18.47 -27.12
CA SER A 185 -29.49 -18.16 -25.99
C SER A 185 -28.28 -17.31 -26.43
N GLY A 186 -28.20 -16.08 -25.92
CA GLY A 186 -27.08 -15.15 -26.13
C GLY A 186 -25.84 -15.51 -25.31
N VAL A 187 -25.35 -16.75 -25.42
CA VAL A 187 -24.09 -17.16 -24.80
C VAL A 187 -22.96 -16.87 -25.78
N ILE A 188 -22.18 -15.83 -25.49
CA ILE A 188 -20.93 -15.56 -26.22
C ILE A 188 -19.89 -16.56 -25.70
N HIS A 189 -19.70 -17.65 -26.43
CA HIS A 189 -18.55 -18.53 -26.22
C HIS A 189 -17.29 -17.81 -26.73
N LEU A 190 -16.46 -17.29 -25.82
CA LEU A 190 -15.10 -16.86 -26.17
C LEU A 190 -14.28 -18.11 -26.55
N ARG A 191 -14.20 -18.39 -27.86
CA ARG A 191 -13.18 -19.29 -28.40
C ARG A 191 -11.82 -18.60 -28.29
N THR A 192 -11.02 -18.96 -27.30
CA THR A 192 -9.58 -18.73 -27.36
C THR A 192 -8.99 -19.66 -28.41
N LEU A 193 -8.49 -19.11 -29.51
CA LEU A 193 -7.68 -19.88 -30.45
C LEU A 193 -6.44 -20.41 -29.71
N PRO A 194 -6.06 -21.70 -29.84
CA PRO A 194 -4.75 -22.13 -29.39
C PRO A 194 -3.70 -21.38 -30.21
N ALA A 195 -2.85 -20.62 -29.53
CA ALA A 195 -1.69 -20.01 -30.17
C ALA A 195 -0.84 -21.12 -30.79
N GLY A 196 -0.61 -21.04 -32.10
CA GLY A 196 0.37 -21.88 -32.78
C GLY A 196 1.77 -21.66 -32.21
N PRO A 197 2.67 -22.64 -32.36
CA PRO A 197 4.00 -22.60 -31.75
C PRO A 197 4.80 -21.42 -32.31
N SER A 198 4.93 -20.38 -31.50
CA SER A 198 5.92 -19.32 -31.72
C SER A 198 7.25 -19.84 -31.21
N GLN A 199 8.24 -19.90 -32.09
CA GLN A 199 9.58 -20.37 -31.78
C GLN A 199 10.18 -19.55 -30.63
N GLU A 200 10.42 -20.23 -29.52
CA GLU A 200 11.26 -19.79 -28.42
C GLU A 200 12.71 -19.67 -28.90
N THR A 201 13.17 -18.45 -29.15
CA THR A 201 14.58 -18.12 -28.90
C THR A 201 14.78 -18.03 -27.39
N ALA A 202 15.61 -18.93 -26.88
CA ALA A 202 15.89 -19.18 -25.48
C ALA A 202 16.21 -17.91 -24.66
N ALA A 203 15.35 -17.63 -23.69
CA ALA A 203 15.74 -16.97 -22.44
C ALA A 203 14.76 -17.46 -21.36
N ASN A 204 15.29 -18.20 -20.38
CA ASN A 204 14.51 -18.93 -19.38
C ASN A 204 13.46 -18.04 -18.65
N PRO A 205 12.23 -18.55 -18.42
CA PRO A 205 11.27 -17.89 -17.54
C PRO A 205 11.78 -17.87 -16.09
N PRO A 206 11.39 -16.88 -15.26
CA PRO A 206 11.67 -16.91 -13.82
C PRO A 206 10.97 -18.14 -13.23
N LEU A 207 11.78 -19.07 -12.72
CA LEU A 207 11.30 -20.21 -11.96
C LEU A 207 10.44 -19.70 -10.79
N ASP A 208 9.26 -20.31 -10.59
CA ASP A 208 8.55 -20.28 -9.31
C ASP A 208 9.56 -20.42 -8.16
N PRO A 209 9.37 -19.72 -7.02
CA PRO A 209 10.18 -19.98 -5.84
C PRO A 209 9.81 -21.35 -5.26
N ARG A 210 10.21 -22.41 -5.97
CA ARG A 210 10.27 -23.77 -5.47
C ARG A 210 11.12 -23.71 -4.22
N GLU A 211 10.61 -24.29 -3.13
CA GLU A 211 11.31 -24.45 -1.87
C GLU A 211 12.75 -24.87 -2.15
N ARG A 212 13.69 -23.96 -1.85
CA ARG A 212 15.11 -24.28 -1.99
C ARG A 212 15.37 -25.44 -1.03
N PRO A 213 15.93 -26.58 -1.51
CA PRO A 213 16.27 -27.69 -0.63
C PRO A 213 17.10 -27.16 0.54
N TYR A 214 16.64 -27.40 1.76
CA TYR A 214 17.31 -26.93 2.97
C TYR A 214 18.69 -27.60 3.05
N ASP A 215 19.75 -26.80 2.89
CA ASP A 215 21.13 -27.23 3.04
C ASP A 215 21.65 -26.76 4.42
N PRO A 216 21.76 -27.66 5.41
CA PRO A 216 22.24 -27.31 6.75
C PRO A 216 23.72 -26.93 6.77
N GLY A 217 24.48 -27.13 5.69
CA GLY A 217 25.88 -26.72 5.57
C GLY A 217 26.07 -25.22 5.28
N GLN A 218 25.01 -24.53 4.86
CA GLN A 218 25.03 -23.09 4.58
C GLN A 218 24.78 -22.31 5.86
N LYS A 219 25.81 -21.64 6.39
CA LYS A 219 25.69 -20.84 7.61
C LYS A 219 24.82 -19.60 7.35
N VAL A 220 23.55 -19.66 7.75
CA VAL A 220 22.64 -18.52 7.71
C VAL A 220 23.11 -17.47 8.72
N ARG A 221 23.22 -16.21 8.29
CA ARG A 221 23.55 -15.10 9.18
C ARG A 221 22.32 -14.75 10.01
N THR A 222 22.29 -15.18 11.26
CA THR A 222 21.24 -14.81 12.21
C THR A 222 21.38 -13.32 12.56
N VAL A 223 20.37 -12.53 12.22
CA VAL A 223 20.30 -11.11 12.61
C VAL A 223 19.37 -10.98 13.82
N GLY A 224 19.91 -10.58 14.96
CA GLY A 224 19.16 -10.40 16.20
C GLY A 224 19.86 -11.03 17.42
N PRO A 225 19.40 -10.71 18.65
CA PRO A 225 19.91 -11.35 19.85
C PRO A 225 19.62 -12.85 19.80
N VAL A 226 20.64 -13.64 20.15
CA VAL A 226 20.55 -15.11 20.19
C VAL A 226 19.83 -15.49 21.48
N PHE A 227 18.58 -15.94 21.34
CA PHE A 227 17.77 -16.33 22.50
C PHE A 227 18.00 -17.77 22.95
N LEU A 228 18.55 -18.63 22.08
CA LEU A 228 18.76 -20.04 22.35
C LEU A 228 20.26 -20.37 22.25
N PRO A 229 20.89 -20.96 23.29
CA PRO A 229 22.25 -21.48 23.19
C PRO A 229 22.28 -22.67 22.20
N ASP A 230 23.40 -22.86 21.51
CA ASP A 230 23.61 -23.93 20.50
C ASP A 230 23.70 -25.35 21.12
N GLU A 231 23.24 -25.54 22.36
CA GLU A 231 23.24 -26.82 23.06
C GLU A 231 22.01 -27.65 22.67
N SER A 232 22.15 -28.99 22.66
CA SER A 232 21.04 -29.89 22.39
C SER A 232 20.03 -29.85 23.53
N ILE A 233 18.94 -29.09 23.35
CA ILE A 233 17.84 -28.99 24.32
C ILE A 233 17.02 -30.29 24.31
N ASP A 234 16.89 -30.95 25.46
CA ASP A 234 15.96 -32.07 25.63
C ASP A 234 14.51 -31.54 25.68
N LEU A 235 13.80 -31.72 24.58
CA LEU A 235 12.39 -31.33 24.41
C LEU A 235 11.43 -32.25 25.19
N ALA A 236 11.86 -33.45 25.59
CA ALA A 236 11.01 -34.41 26.31
C ALA A 236 10.96 -34.10 27.81
N HIS A 237 12.00 -33.48 28.36
CA HIS A 237 12.08 -33.11 29.78
C HIS A 237 12.50 -31.65 29.94
N PRO A 238 11.57 -30.69 29.74
CA PRO A 238 11.87 -29.26 29.76
C PRO A 238 12.26 -28.69 31.15
N LYS A 239 12.29 -29.54 32.19
CA LYS A 239 12.75 -29.15 33.52
C LYS A 239 14.26 -29.26 33.56
N ALA A 240 14.95 -28.13 33.46
CA ALA A 240 16.37 -28.07 33.81
C ALA A 240 16.56 -28.53 35.27
N PRO A 241 17.62 -29.31 35.59
CA PRO A 241 18.00 -29.57 36.97
C PRO A 241 18.59 -28.29 37.57
N GLY A 242 17.74 -27.43 38.12
CA GLY A 242 18.16 -26.17 38.74
C GLY A 242 17.02 -25.18 38.89
N ALA A 243 17.18 -24.24 39.82
CA ALA A 243 16.21 -23.16 40.00
C ALA A 243 16.17 -22.28 38.74
N GLN A 244 14.98 -22.10 38.17
CA GLN A 244 14.79 -21.14 37.08
C GLN A 244 14.93 -19.71 37.61
N PRO A 245 15.56 -18.80 36.85
CA PRO A 245 15.67 -17.40 37.26
C PRO A 245 14.27 -16.79 37.42
N GLN A 246 13.98 -16.21 38.58
CA GLN A 246 12.77 -15.42 38.77
C GLN A 246 12.89 -14.14 37.94
N GLN A 247 11.81 -13.81 37.21
CA GLN A 247 11.69 -12.57 36.45
C GLN A 247 11.31 -11.40 37.34
#